data_AF-A0A355DDZ0-F1
#
_entry.id   AF-A0A355DDZ0-F1
#
_cell.length_a   1.000
_cell.length_b   1.000
_cell.length_c   1.000
_cell.angle_alpha   90.00
_cell.angle_beta   90.00
_cell.angle_gamma   90.00
#
_symmetry.space_group_name_H-M   'P 1'
#
loop_
_entity.id
_entity.type
_entity.pdbx_description
1 polymer ?
#
loop_
_entity_poly.entity_id
_entity_poly.type
_entity_poly.pdbx_seq_one_letter_code
_entity_poly.pdbx_strand_id
1 'polypeptide(L)'
;DLLRKFISERAKIKARRISGNDAGQQREVARAVKNAREMALIPYTNRVTTQRRERRSDDRAPRADGPPPRPTAPPPGQGGDQSDDFDPSEVDTPLESVDVVDADQAGEPVAAGGDG
;
A
#
# COMPACT_ATOMS: atom_id res chain seq x y z
N ASP A 1 -3.75 12.21 19.90
CA ASP A 1 -2.48 12.43 19.17
C ASP A 1 -1.53 11.23 19.05
N LEU A 2 -1.76 10.11 19.74
CA LEU A 2 -0.81 8.99 19.76
C LEU A 2 -0.51 8.36 18.39
N LEU A 3 -1.50 8.23 17.50
CA LEU A 3 -1.31 7.66 16.16
C LEU A 3 -0.57 8.58 15.20
N ARG A 4 -0.60 9.90 15.43
CA ARG A 4 0.07 10.88 14.55
C ARG A 4 1.59 10.67 14.50
N LYS A 5 2.21 10.20 15.60
CA LYS A 5 3.66 9.90 15.64
C LYS A 5 4.10 8.80 14.68
N PHE A 6 3.20 7.87 14.37
CA PHE A 6 3.41 6.76 13.44
C PHE A 6 3.07 7.10 11.99
N ILE A 7 2.69 8.34 11.70
CA ILE A 7 2.36 8.81 10.36
C ILE A 7 3.36 9.89 9.96
N SER A 8 3.74 9.89 8.68
CA SER A 8 4.56 10.93 8.06
C SER A 8 3.75 12.20 7.82
N GLU A 9 4.44 13.31 7.56
CA GLU A 9 3.80 14.58 7.20
C GLU A 9 2.84 14.44 5.99
N ARG A 10 3.16 13.55 5.05
CA ARG A 10 2.34 13.25 3.86
C ARG A 10 1.15 12.32 4.15
N ALA A 11 0.80 12.12 5.42
CA ALA A 11 -0.24 11.22 5.88
C ALA A 11 0.00 9.72 5.57
N LYS A 12 1.24 9.29 5.26
CA LYS A 12 1.59 7.87 5.06
C LYS A 12 2.03 7.20 6.37
N ILE A 13 1.66 5.95 6.60
CA ILE A 13 2.13 5.17 7.76
C ILE A 13 3.65 4.99 7.66
N LYS A 14 4.38 5.29 8.74
CA LYS A 14 5.83 5.11 8.82
C LYS A 14 6.18 3.62 8.85
N ALA A 15 7.28 3.26 8.20
CA ALA A 15 7.79 1.89 8.22
C ALA A 15 8.30 1.50 9.62
N ARG A 16 8.25 0.20 9.94
CA ARG A 16 8.70 -0.38 11.22
C ARG A 16 10.08 0.09 11.65
N ARG A 17 11.03 0.12 10.71
CA ARG A 17 12.42 0.56 10.94
C ARG A 17 12.56 2.02 11.39
N ILE A 18 11.53 2.84 11.16
CA ILE A 18 11.53 4.27 11.53
C ILE A 18 10.88 4.46 12.90
N SER A 19 9.80 3.73 13.19
CA SER A 19 9.10 3.81 14.47
C SER A 19 9.68 2.91 15.55
N GLY A 20 10.48 1.90 15.19
CA GLY A 20 11.00 0.90 16.12
C GLY A 20 9.99 -0.18 16.51
N ASN A 21 8.95 -0.41 15.70
CA ASN A 21 7.86 -1.35 16.02
C ASN A 21 8.14 -2.78 15.57
N ASP A 22 7.68 -3.74 16.36
CA ASP A 22 7.63 -5.16 15.98
C ASP A 22 6.59 -5.44 14.89
N ALA A 23 6.63 -6.65 14.34
CA ALA A 23 5.75 -7.03 13.23
C ALA A 23 4.27 -7.03 13.66
N GLY A 24 3.96 -7.55 14.84
CA GLY A 24 2.61 -7.55 15.41
C GLY A 24 2.11 -6.13 15.68
N GLN A 25 2.90 -5.35 16.42
CA GLN A 25 2.61 -3.94 16.72
C GLN A 25 2.38 -3.11 15.46
N GLN A 26 3.13 -3.35 14.38
CA GLN A 26 2.90 -2.63 13.14
C GLN A 26 1.54 -2.95 12.51
N ARG A 27 1.10 -4.22 12.57
CA ARG A 27 -0.22 -4.62 12.07
C ARG A 27 -1.32 -3.95 12.88
N GLU A 28 -1.16 -3.89 14.21
CA GLU A 28 -2.08 -3.20 15.11
C GLU A 28 -2.14 -1.70 14.81
N VAL A 29 -0.98 -1.04 14.68
CA VAL A 29 -0.90 0.38 14.30
C VAL A 29 -1.56 0.61 12.94
N ALA A 30 -1.34 -0.26 11.96
CA ALA A 30 -1.95 -0.13 10.65
C ALA A 30 -3.49 -0.23 10.71
N ARG A 31 -4.02 -1.19 11.49
CA ARG A 31 -5.47 -1.33 11.74
C ARG A 31 -6.02 -0.10 12.46
N ALA A 32 -5.36 0.37 13.52
CA ALA A 32 -5.78 1.54 14.28
C ALA A 32 -5.78 2.82 13.41
N VAL A 33 -4.77 3.00 12.55
CA VAL A 33 -4.71 4.13 11.61
C VAL A 33 -5.83 4.05 10.57
N LYS A 34 -6.18 2.84 10.09
CA LYS A 34 -7.31 2.66 9.18
C LYS A 34 -8.63 3.09 9.85
N ASN A 35 -8.91 2.57 11.04
CA ASN A 35 -10.11 2.91 11.79
C ASN A 35 -10.17 4.41 12.10
N ALA A 36 -9.05 5.02 12.49
CA ALA A 36 -9.01 6.47 12.75
C ALA A 36 -9.27 7.32 11.50
N ARG A 37 -8.91 6.84 10.30
CA ARG A 37 -9.21 7.51 9.04
C ARG A 37 -10.68 7.37 8.63
N GLU A 38 -11.28 6.21 8.90
CA GLU A 38 -12.72 5.99 8.73
C GLU A 38 -13.52 6.93 9.65
N MET A 39 -13.03 7.15 10.87
CA MET A 39 -13.59 8.11 11.83
C MET A 39 -13.18 9.58 11.58
N ALA A 40 -12.52 9.87 10.46
CA ALA A 40 -12.04 11.20 10.08
C ALA A 40 -11.14 11.92 11.12
N LEU A 41 -10.53 11.17 12.05
CA LEU A 41 -9.60 11.73 13.05
C LEU A 41 -8.23 12.07 12.45
N ILE A 42 -7.90 11.44 11.32
CA ILE A 42 -6.61 11.56 10.62
C ILE A 42 -6.85 11.64 9.10
N PRO A 43 -6.14 12.52 8.36
CA PRO A 43 -6.31 12.64 6.91
C PRO A 43 -5.75 11.41 6.15
N TYR A 44 -6.32 11.17 4.96
CA TYR A 44 -5.79 10.19 4.00
C TYR A 44 -4.58 10.70 3.23
N THR A 45 -4.55 12.00 2.91
CA THR A 45 -3.49 12.62 2.11
C THR A 45 -3.19 14.01 2.63
N ASN A 46 -1.91 14.38 2.63
CA ASN A 46 -1.50 15.78 2.83
C ASN A 46 -0.69 16.21 1.61
N ARG A 47 -1.23 17.16 0.83
CA ARG A 47 -0.59 17.65 -0.39
C ARG A 47 0.50 18.65 -0.01
N VAL A 48 1.75 18.17 0.04
CA VAL A 48 2.91 19.06 0.16
C VAL A 48 3.16 19.66 -1.23
N THR A 49 2.58 20.82 -1.50
CA THR A 49 2.93 21.58 -2.70
C THR A 49 4.33 22.13 -2.49
N THR A 50 5.33 21.48 -3.08
CA THR A 50 6.61 22.16 -3.26
C THR A 50 6.31 23.30 -4.23
N GLN A 51 6.34 24.54 -3.74
CA GLN A 51 6.44 25.69 -4.61
C GLN A 51 7.77 25.51 -5.34
N ARG A 52 7.70 24.93 -6.55
CA ARG A 52 8.81 24.84 -7.48
C ARG A 52 9.26 26.28 -7.64
N ARG A 53 10.38 26.62 -7.00
CA ARG A 53 10.91 27.98 -6.97
C ARG A 53 10.98 28.50 -8.41
N GLU A 54 9.99 29.30 -8.78
CA GLU A 54 9.97 30.13 -9.99
C GLU A 54 11.20 31.05 -10.01
N ARG A 55 11.79 31.31 -8.82
CA ARG A 55 12.91 32.24 -8.59
C ARG A 55 14.29 31.61 -8.78
N ARG A 56 14.49 30.87 -9.86
CA ARG A 56 15.85 30.54 -10.34
C ARG A 56 15.92 30.47 -11.85
N SER A 57 14.99 31.15 -12.53
CA SER A 57 14.97 31.29 -13.99
C SER A 57 15.81 32.48 -14.48
N ASP A 58 16.21 33.39 -13.60
CA ASP A 58 16.85 34.66 -14.00
C ASP A 58 18.38 34.56 -14.22
N ASP A 59 19.03 33.45 -13.83
CA ASP A 59 20.49 33.25 -14.01
C ASP A 59 20.86 32.21 -15.08
N ARG A 60 19.89 31.71 -15.85
CA ARG A 60 20.18 30.74 -16.94
C ARG A 60 20.53 31.54 -18.20
N ALA A 61 21.81 31.54 -18.59
CA ALA A 61 22.24 32.00 -19.91
C ALA A 61 21.31 31.43 -21.01
N PRO A 62 20.99 32.18 -22.08
CA PRO A 62 20.13 31.70 -23.15
C PRO A 62 20.71 30.38 -23.66
N ARG A 63 19.96 29.29 -23.44
CA ARG A 63 20.27 28.04 -24.13
C ARG A 63 20.13 28.38 -25.61
N ALA A 64 21.13 28.05 -26.43
CA ALA A 64 20.99 28.16 -27.88
C ALA A 64 19.67 27.51 -28.29
N ASP A 65 18.84 28.21 -29.08
CA ASP A 65 17.46 27.85 -29.47
C ASP A 65 17.34 26.56 -30.31
N GLY A 66 18.36 25.71 -30.28
CA GLY A 66 18.40 24.46 -31.01
C GLY A 66 17.75 23.31 -30.24
N PRO A 67 16.95 22.44 -30.91
CA PRO A 67 16.55 21.18 -30.33
C PRO A 67 17.79 20.39 -29.89
N PRO A 68 17.71 19.62 -28.78
CA PRO A 68 18.85 18.83 -28.31
C PRO A 68 19.36 17.92 -29.44
N PRO A 69 20.68 17.69 -29.54
CA PRO A 69 21.23 16.83 -30.56
C PRO A 69 20.58 15.45 -30.46
N ARG A 70 20.15 14.90 -31.60
CA ARG A 70 19.63 13.53 -31.64
C ARG A 70 20.72 12.58 -31.14
N PRO A 71 20.42 11.63 -30.25
CA PRO A 71 21.36 10.58 -29.90
C PRO A 71 21.71 9.80 -31.18
N THR A 72 23.00 9.78 -31.54
CA THR A 72 23.54 9.09 -32.71
C THR A 72 23.81 7.60 -32.46
N ALA A 73 23.60 7.12 -31.23
CA ALA A 73 23.71 5.72 -30.91
C ALA A 73 22.49 4.96 -31.47
N PRO A 74 22.70 3.88 -32.25
CA PRO A 74 21.60 2.97 -32.59
C PRO A 74 20.96 2.44 -31.30
N PRO A 75 19.62 2.26 -31.26
CA PRO A 75 18.97 1.65 -30.11
C PRO A 75 19.61 0.27 -29.86
N PRO A 76 19.82 -0.13 -28.59
CA PRO A 76 20.28 -1.48 -28.30
C PRO A 76 19.32 -2.46 -28.96
N GLY A 77 19.88 -3.39 -29.76
CA GLY A 77 19.10 -4.34 -30.53
C GLY A 77 18.09 -5.05 -29.63
N GLN A 78 16.84 -5.09 -30.10
CA GLN A 78 15.77 -5.88 -29.51
C GLN A 78 16.15 -7.36 -29.68
N GLY A 79 16.92 -7.89 -28.74
CA GLY A 79 17.31 -9.28 -28.72
C GLY A 79 16.12 -10.16 -28.35
N GLY A 80 15.80 -11.09 -29.24
CA GLY A 80 15.11 -12.34 -28.95
C GLY A 80 13.65 -12.23 -28.58
N ASP A 81 12.80 -12.53 -29.55
CA ASP A 81 11.59 -13.31 -29.31
C ASP A 81 11.93 -14.52 -28.42
N GLN A 82 11.47 -14.50 -27.17
CA GLN A 82 11.17 -15.71 -26.45
C GLN A 82 9.65 -15.70 -26.31
N SER A 83 8.97 -16.19 -27.34
CA SER A 83 7.68 -16.83 -27.12
C SER A 83 7.98 -18.14 -26.41
N ASP A 84 8.12 -18.08 -25.09
CA ASP A 84 7.87 -19.26 -24.29
C ASP A 84 6.37 -19.54 -24.44
N ASP A 85 6.04 -20.55 -25.25
CA ASP A 85 4.71 -21.12 -25.36
C ASP A 85 4.24 -21.55 -23.96
N PHE A 86 3.50 -20.66 -23.30
CA PHE A 86 2.83 -20.95 -22.05
C PHE A 86 1.72 -21.96 -22.33
N ASP A 87 1.93 -23.23 -21.99
CA ASP A 87 0.91 -24.28 -22.04
C ASP A 87 0.01 -24.18 -20.80
N PRO A 88 -1.26 -23.75 -20.92
CA PRO A 88 -2.18 -23.63 -19.79
C PRO A 88 -2.70 -24.99 -19.29
N SER A 89 -2.33 -26.11 -19.92
CA SER A 89 -2.80 -27.45 -19.53
C SER A 89 -2.09 -28.05 -18.31
N GLU A 90 -0.97 -27.46 -17.86
CA GLU A 90 -0.22 -27.94 -16.69
C GLU A 90 -0.67 -27.34 -15.35
N VAL A 91 -1.72 -26.50 -15.33
CA VAL A 91 -2.26 -25.94 -14.07
C VAL A 91 -3.30 -26.89 -13.46
N ASP A 92 -2.88 -28.08 -13.07
CA ASP A 92 -3.68 -28.97 -12.22
C ASP A 92 -3.26 -28.79 -10.76
N THR A 93 -3.78 -27.75 -10.11
CA THR A 93 -3.80 -27.69 -8.64
C THR A 93 -5.23 -27.93 -8.19
N PRO A 94 -5.55 -29.11 -7.62
CA PRO A 94 -6.83 -29.33 -6.97
C PRO A 94 -6.97 -28.33 -5.82
N LEU A 95 -7.98 -27.46 -5.89
CA LEU A 95 -8.40 -26.67 -4.74
C LEU A 95 -8.94 -27.66 -3.71
N GLU A 96 -8.15 -27.94 -2.67
CA GLU A 96 -8.68 -28.65 -1.51
C GLU A 96 -9.84 -27.85 -0.93
N SER A 97 -11.00 -28.48 -0.94
CA SER A 97 -12.22 -28.05 -0.30
C SER A 97 -11.94 -27.77 1.18
N VAL A 98 -12.14 -26.53 1.59
CA VAL A 98 -12.22 -26.18 3.01
C VAL A 98 -13.56 -26.68 3.53
N ASP A 99 -13.56 -27.72 4.35
CA ASP A 99 -14.73 -28.14 5.10
C ASP A 99 -15.20 -26.96 5.97
N VAL A 100 -16.44 -26.52 5.73
CA VAL A 100 -17.13 -25.60 6.61
C VAL A 100 -17.42 -26.37 7.90
N VAL A 101 -16.70 -26.02 8.97
CA VAL A 101 -17.05 -26.50 10.30
C VAL A 101 -18.45 -25.98 10.65
N ASP A 102 -19.41 -26.90 10.66
CA ASP A 102 -20.77 -26.68 11.09
C ASP A 102 -20.76 -26.22 12.56
N ALA A 103 -21.13 -24.97 12.78
CA ALA A 103 -21.26 -24.39 14.11
C ALA A 103 -22.64 -24.73 14.67
N ASP A 104 -22.92 -26.01 14.89
CA ASP A 104 -24.05 -26.46 15.70
C ASP A 104 -23.53 -27.08 17.00
N GLN A 105 -23.07 -26.22 17.90
CA GLN A 105 -22.88 -26.59 19.30
C GLN A 105 -23.71 -25.65 20.19
N ALA A 106 -24.93 -26.13 20.45
CA ALA A 106 -25.64 -26.04 21.72
C ALA A 106 -25.94 -24.65 22.27
N GLY A 107 -27.08 -24.11 21.84
CA GLY A 107 -27.93 -23.35 22.76
C GLY A 107 -28.60 -24.33 23.72
N GLU A 108 -28.17 -24.37 24.98
CA GLU A 108 -28.98 -24.99 26.05
C GLU A 108 -29.98 -23.97 26.60
N PRO A 109 -31.31 -24.25 26.56
CA PRO A 109 -32.29 -23.49 27.30
C PRO A 109 -32.54 -24.17 28.65
N VAL A 110 -31.96 -23.65 29.73
CA VAL A 110 -32.34 -24.06 31.09
C VAL A 110 -33.23 -23.01 31.75
N ALA A 111 -34.52 -23.30 31.62
CA ALA A 111 -35.63 -23.12 32.57
C ALA A 111 -35.71 -21.87 33.47
N ALA A 112 -36.90 -21.27 33.38
CA ALA A 112 -37.48 -20.33 34.31
C ALA A 112 -37.77 -20.92 35.71
N GLY A 113 -37.88 -20.04 36.70
CA GLY A 113 -38.47 -20.28 38.04
C GLY A 113 -37.41 -20.22 39.15
N GLY A 114 -37.55 -19.47 40.24
CA GLY A 114 -38.65 -18.68 40.80
C GLY A 114 -38.25 -18.24 42.22
N ASP A 115 -39.05 -17.34 42.79
CA ASP A 115 -39.24 -16.99 44.21
C ASP A 115 -38.19 -17.39 45.27
N GLY A 116 -37.73 -16.38 46.02
CA GLY A 116 -37.05 -16.51 47.32
C GLY A 116 -36.25 -15.28 47.71
#